data_AF-A0A932VL49-F1
#
_entry.id   AF-A0A932VL49-F1
#
_cell.length_a   1.000
_cell.length_b   1.000
_cell.length_c   1.000
_cell.angle_alpha   90.00
_cell.angle_beta   90.00
_cell.angle_gamma   90.00
#
_symmetry.space_group_name_H-M   'P 1'
#
loop_
_entity.id
_entity.type
_entity.pdbx_description
1 polymer ?
#
loop_
_entity_poly.entity_id
_entity_poly.type
_entity_poly.pdbx_seq_one_letter_code
_entity_poly.pdbx_strand_id
1 'polypeptide(L)' 'MPTSNPRINVVLEKPIYKSIENLAKRDGVSLSLKVRDLVREAIEIEEDVALARLAAKREKGFTKAKALKHGEVW' A
#
# COMPACT_ATOMS: atom_id res chain seq x y z
N MET A 1 13.07 7.60 26.73
CA MET A 1 13.72 6.82 25.65
C MET A 1 13.68 7.62 24.37
N PRO A 2 14.79 7.79 23.64
CA PRO A 2 14.70 8.30 22.28
C PRO A 2 14.00 7.22 21.45
N THR A 3 12.87 7.55 20.85
CA THR A 3 12.07 6.61 20.04
C THR A 3 12.91 6.06 18.88
N SER A 4 13.14 4.74 18.85
CA SER A 4 14.03 4.06 17.89
C SER A 4 13.61 4.09 16.41
N ASN A 5 12.46 4.69 16.07
CA ASN A 5 11.96 4.70 14.70
C ASN A 5 12.42 5.94 13.93
N PRO A 6 12.88 5.78 12.66
CA PRO A 6 13.23 6.89 11.81
C PRO A 6 12.01 7.79 11.57
N ARG A 7 12.22 9.10 11.64
CA ARG A 7 11.16 10.11 11.43
C ARG A 7 11.34 10.74 10.06
N ILE A 8 10.26 10.81 9.31
CA ILE A 8 10.21 11.51 8.02
C ILE A 8 9.39 12.79 8.23
N ASN A 9 10.02 13.94 8.01
CA ASN A 9 9.34 15.23 8.01
C ASN A 9 8.93 15.57 6.58
N VAL A 10 7.64 15.84 6.37
CA VAL A 10 7.07 16.17 5.05
C VAL A 10 6.28 17.47 5.13
N VAL A 11 6.35 18.26 4.06
CA VAL A 11 5.51 19.46 3.89
C VAL A 11 4.25 19.05 3.15
N LEU A 12 3.09 19.39 3.72
CA LEU A 12 1.79 19.10 3.12
C LEU A 12 1.07 20.40 2.79
N GLU A 13 0.37 20.40 1.66
CA GLU A 13 -0.54 21.48 1.33
C GLU A 13 -1.68 21.55 2.36
N LYS A 14 -2.17 22.77 2.63
CA LYS A 14 -3.30 23.01 3.56
C LYS A 14 -4.51 22.08 3.33
N PRO A 15 -5.03 21.86 2.10
CA PRO A 15 -6.16 20.96 1.89
C PRO A 15 -5.88 19.50 2.27
N ILE A 16 -4.68 19.01 1.94
CA ILE A 16 -4.27 17.63 2.26
C ILE A 16 -4.12 17.47 3.77
N TYR A 17 -3.44 18.41 4.43
CA TYR A 17 -3.29 18.40 5.88
C TYR A 17 -4.66 18.40 6.59
N LYS A 18 -5.60 19.23 6.12
CA LYS A 18 -6.95 19.29 6.69
C LYS A 18 -7.72 17.98 6.51
N SER A 19 -7.55 17.33 5.37
CA SER A 19 -8.17 16.02 5.10
C SER A 19 -7.64 14.96 6.08
N ILE A 20 -6.32 14.91 6.29
CA ILE A 20 -5.69 14.00 7.25
C ILE A 20 -6.15 14.31 8.69
N GLU A 21 -6.27 15.59 9.05
CA GLU A 21 -6.79 16.02 10.35
C GLU A 21 -8.21 15.50 10.59
N ASN A 22 -9.09 15.63 9.60
CA ASN A 22 -10.46 15.15 9.68
C ASN A 22 -10.52 13.63 9.77
N LEU A 23 -9.71 12.91 9.01
CA LEU A 23 -9.62 11.44 9.07
C LEU A 23 -9.10 10.96 10.43
N ALA A 24 -8.06 11.61 10.96
CA ALA A 24 -7.51 11.28 12.27
C ALA A 24 -8.54 11.49 13.39
N LYS A 25 -9.29 12.61 13.34
CA LYS A 25 -10.39 12.90 14.27
C LYS A 25 -11.51 11.88 14.17
N ARG A 26 -11.96 11.56 12.95
CA ARG A 26 -13.00 10.56 12.70
C ARG A 26 -12.62 9.20 13.28
N ASP A 27 -11.36 8.81 13.13
CA ASP A 27 -10.88 7.49 13.50
C ASP A 27 -10.33 7.45 14.95
N GLY A 28 -10.36 8.57 15.69
CA GLY A 28 -9.93 8.64 17.09
C GLY A 28 -8.44 8.43 17.32
N VAL A 29 -7.59 8.74 16.33
CA VAL A 29 -6.14 8.49 16.36
C VAL A 29 -5.33 9.77 16.19
N SER A 30 -4.03 9.72 16.50
CA SER A 30 -3.13 10.85 16.26
C SER A 30 -2.85 11.06 14.77
N LEU A 31 -2.51 12.30 14.39
CA LEU A 31 -2.10 12.65 13.02
C LEU A 31 -0.96 11.76 12.52
N SER A 32 0.08 11.57 13.34
CA SER A 32 1.22 10.73 12.97
C SER A 32 0.82 9.28 12.71
N LEU A 33 -0.13 8.74 13.48
CA LEU A 33 -0.63 7.39 13.27
C LEU A 33 -1.41 7.29 11.96
N LYS A 34 -2.29 8.27 11.71
CA LYS A 34 -3.08 8.34 10.48
C LYS A 34 -2.18 8.45 9.25
N VAL A 35 -1.18 9.33 9.28
CA VAL A 35 -0.21 9.47 8.19
C VAL A 35 0.57 8.18 7.97
N ARG A 36 1.06 7.54 9.05
CA ARG A 36 1.77 6.25 8.94
C ARG A 36 0.93 5.19 8.24
N ASP A 37 -0.34 5.06 8.62
CA ASP A 37 -1.21 4.03 8.06
C ASP A 37 -1.56 4.32 6.59
N LEU A 38 -1.83 5.58 6.24
CA LEU A 38 -2.02 6.00 4.84
C LEU A 38 -0.77 5.75 3.98
N VAL A 39 0.42 5.99 4.53
CA VAL A 39 1.68 5.71 3.82
C VAL A 39 1.88 4.20 3.62
N ARG A 40 1.52 3.38 4.62
CA ARG A 40 1.57 1.92 4.48
C ARG A 40 0.65 1.44 3.37
N GLU A 41 -0.61 1.88 3.39
CA GLU A 41 -1.59 1.55 2.37
C GLU A 41 -1.14 1.98 0.96
N ALA A 42 -0.55 3.17 0.83
CA ALA A 42 0.01 3.63 -0.44
C ALA A 42 1.14 2.73 -0.97
N ILE A 43 1.98 2.19 -0.08
CA ILE A 43 3.04 1.24 -0.45
C ILE A 43 2.43 -0.11 -0.90
N GLU A 44 1.41 -0.60 -0.19
CA GLU A 44 0.68 -1.82 -0.57
C GLU A 44 0.04 -1.67 -1.97
N ILE A 45 -0.55 -0.51 -2.26
CA ILE A 45 -1.12 -0.22 -3.60
C ILE A 45 -0.04 -0.23 -4.69
N GLU A 46 1.15 0.32 -4.42
CA GLU A 46 2.25 0.29 -5.39
C GLU A 46 2.75 -1.14 -5.64
N GLU A 47 2.77 -1.99 -4.60
CA GLU A 47 3.07 -3.41 -4.73
C GLU A 47 2.03 -4.13 -5.58
N ASP A 48 0.75 -3.89 -5.35
CA ASP A 48 -0.34 -4.46 -6.15
C ASP A 48 -0.20 -4.08 -7.64
N VAL A 49 0.15 -2.83 -7.94
CA VAL A 49 0.41 -2.37 -9.31
C VAL A 49 1.60 -3.15 -9.92
N ALA A 50 2.66 -3.37 -9.16
CA ALA A 50 3.81 -4.14 -9.62
C ALA A 50 3.46 -5.62 -9.87
N LEU A 51 2.71 -6.24 -8.96
CA LEU A 51 2.24 -7.62 -9.08
C LEU A 51 1.27 -7.79 -10.26
N ALA A 52 0.38 -6.83 -10.49
CA ALA A 52 -0.52 -6.82 -11.63
C ALA A 52 0.25 -6.76 -12.96
N ARG A 53 1.30 -5.93 -13.04
CA ARG A 53 2.18 -5.89 -14.23
C ARG A 53 2.88 -7.24 -14.46
N LEU A 54 3.35 -7.88 -13.40
CA LEU A 54 3.97 -9.20 -13.48
C LEU A 54 2.97 -10.27 -13.97
N ALA A 55 1.76 -10.26 -13.42
CA ALA A 55 0.67 -11.13 -13.83
C ALA A 55 0.31 -10.93 -15.31
N ALA A 56 0.13 -9.69 -15.75
CA ALA A 56 -0.17 -9.36 -17.15
C ALA A 56 0.93 -9.84 -18.11
N LYS A 57 2.21 -9.78 -17.70
CA LYS A 57 3.32 -10.33 -18.49
C LYS A 57 3.21 -11.86 -18.64
N ARG A 58 2.83 -12.57 -17.58
CA ARG A 58 2.63 -14.03 -17.60
C ARG A 58 1.41 -14.41 -18.44
N GLU A 59 0.32 -13.68 -18.29
CA GLU A 59 -0.93 -13.89 -19.04
C GLU A 59 -0.71 -13.82 -20.54
N LYS A 60 0.07 -12.85 -21.04
CA LYS A 60 0.41 -12.72 -22.47
C LYS A 60 1.06 -13.98 -23.07
N GLY A 61 1.82 -14.73 -22.27
CA GLY A 61 2.49 -15.96 -22.70
C GLY A 61 1.76 -17.25 -22.30
N PHE A 62 0.57 -17.13 -21.70
CA PHE A 62 -0.17 -18.26 -21.17
C PHE A 62 -0.78 -19.10 -22.28
N THR A 63 -0.67 -20.42 -22.13
CA THR A 63 -1.34 -21.39 -22.99
C THR A 63 -1.92 -22.51 -22.12
N LYS A 64 -3.05 -23.08 -22.52
CA LYS A 64 -3.67 -24.21 -21.78
C LYS A 64 -2.73 -25.40 -21.61
N ALA A 65 -1.80 -25.61 -22.54
CA ALA A 65 -0.80 -26.67 -22.44
C ALA A 65 0.21 -26.47 -21.29
N LYS A 66 0.44 -25.22 -20.87
CA LYS A 66 1.30 -24.87 -19.73
C LYS A 66 0.52 -24.68 -18.43
N ALA A 67 -0.79 -24.90 -18.44
CA ALA A 67 -1.62 -24.75 -17.26
C ALA A 67 -1.42 -25.94 -16.31
N LEU A 68 -1.21 -25.65 -15.03
CA LEU A 68 -1.12 -26.65 -13.97
C LEU A 68 -2.52 -26.94 -13.43
N LYS A 69 -2.80 -28.21 -13.13
CA LYS A 69 -4.02 -28.65 -12.44
C LYS A 69 -3.90 -28.33 -10.95
N HIS A 70 -5.04 -28.21 -10.27
CA HIS A 70 -5.09 -27.88 -8.84
C HIS A 70 -4.19 -28.79 -7.98
N GLY A 71 -4.27 -30.11 -8.15
CA GLY A 71 -3.44 -31.06 -7.39
C GLY A 71 -1.95 -31.08 -7.74
N GLU A 72 -1.49 -30.25 -8.68
CA GLU A 72 -0.06 -30.05 -8.97
C GLU A 72 0.52 -28.83 -8.23
N VAL A 73 -0.34 -27.97 -7.64
CA VAL A 73 0.05 -26.69 -7.02
C VAL A 73 -0.49 -26.48 -5.61
N TRP A 74 -1.50 -27.25 -5.20
CA TRP A 74 -2.12 -27.28 -3.88
C TRP A 74 -2.07 -28.70 -3.32
#